data_AF-A0A3B9XYQ2-F1
#
_entry.id   AF-A0A3B9XYQ2-F1
#
_cell.length_a   1.000
_cell.length_b   1.000
_cell.length_c   1.000
_cell.angle_alpha   90.00
_cell.angle_beta   90.00
_cell.angle_gamma   90.00
#
_symmetry.space_group_name_H-M   'P 1'
#
loop_
_entity.id
_entity.type
_entity.pdbx_description
1 polymer ?
#
loop_
_entity_poly.entity_id
_entity_poly.type
_entity_poly.pdbx_seq_one_letter_code
_entity_poly.pdbx_strand_id
1 'polypeptide(L)'
;LVAISVDELVHKSETERVANVNAVRARLQELKDQLGVNFPVYLLITKSDLVPGFNPYFDMMGKEERAQVWGMTFPDKLQPQQTYQQLFDAEYDLLSKRLHDGVLSKFHFERDFRRRAEILAFPAQFERLKLAFSEFVGRTFSESRFHDHYLLRGVYFTSGTQEGAGMQRIMQSMAGQMGFSQEALLGVPAQGKSYFLNSLFQNVVFPESELAGANRRYESKLRWARNLGYGATLAGATATTVVWSTSYGLNESRLNNVETHLQQYEQQRSLINERAGPEQVVTTLQPLLALRDVYQPPKDSWEIGAGLYQGDAVSSAAAAEYRTALMQEFLSALQNQMASQLQQNQDLPEYLHHALKAYLMLSLPERLDKQYVETWLRADWRNRHADQPEKQEALNQHLTQLLAMEWPALASDTELVEQTRRVLRQVPLAQQIYASLQDKAR
;
A
#
# COMPACT_ATOMS: atom_id res chain seq x y z
N LEU A 1 15.93 27.45 -25.08
CA LEU A 1 16.77 28.21 -26.05
C LEU A 1 15.87 29.15 -26.82
N VAL A 2 16.30 30.39 -27.05
CA VAL A 2 15.64 31.33 -27.95
C VAL A 2 16.61 31.59 -29.10
N ALA A 3 16.23 31.22 -30.33
CA ALA A 3 17.06 31.44 -31.51
C ALA A 3 16.41 32.52 -32.39
N ILE A 4 17.20 33.53 -32.75
CA ILE A 4 16.78 34.63 -33.62
C ILE A 4 17.88 34.89 -34.64
N SER A 5 17.53 35.17 -35.89
CA SER A 5 18.56 35.43 -36.90
C SER A 5 19.01 36.89 -36.89
N VAL A 6 20.26 37.15 -37.27
CA VAL A 6 20.77 38.52 -37.46
C VAL A 6 19.90 39.28 -38.45
N ASP A 7 19.52 38.63 -39.55
CA ASP A 7 18.71 39.23 -40.60
C ASP A 7 17.36 39.75 -40.08
N GLU A 8 16.68 38.95 -39.25
CA GLU A 8 15.41 39.34 -38.64
C GLU A 8 15.51 40.53 -37.69
N LEU A 9 16.68 40.75 -37.08
CA LEU A 9 16.90 41.86 -36.16
C LEU A 9 17.30 43.14 -36.89
N VAL A 10 17.97 43.02 -38.05
CA VAL A 10 18.52 44.15 -38.80
C VAL A 10 17.57 44.66 -39.87
N HIS A 11 16.96 43.78 -40.66
CA HIS A 11 16.20 44.19 -41.85
C HIS A 11 14.69 44.39 -41.61
N LYS A 12 14.15 43.92 -40.48
CA LYS A 12 12.73 44.11 -40.14
C LYS A 12 12.43 45.54 -39.70
N SER A 13 11.21 46.00 -40.01
CA SER A 13 10.71 47.31 -39.59
C SER A 13 10.50 47.38 -38.07
N GLU A 14 10.39 48.59 -37.50
CA GLU A 14 10.23 48.75 -36.05
C GLU A 14 8.99 48.03 -35.49
N THR A 15 7.88 48.04 -36.24
CA THR A 15 6.64 47.35 -35.86
C THR A 15 6.83 45.82 -35.84
N GLU A 16 7.53 45.27 -36.82
CA GLU A 16 7.86 43.84 -36.87
C GLU A 16 8.82 43.42 -35.76
N ARG A 17 9.78 44.29 -35.40
CA ARG A 17 10.69 44.04 -34.26
C ARG A 17 9.92 43.97 -32.95
N VAL A 18 9.00 44.90 -32.70
CA VAL A 18 8.12 44.89 -31.51
C VAL A 18 7.27 43.63 -31.48
N ALA A 19 6.68 43.25 -32.62
CA ALA A 19 5.89 42.02 -32.72
C ALA A 19 6.71 40.77 -32.38
N ASN A 20 7.95 40.66 -32.86
CA ASN A 20 8.85 39.55 -32.54
C ASN A 20 9.19 39.50 -31.05
N VAL A 21 9.52 40.64 -30.44
CA VAL A 21 9.78 40.72 -28.98
C VAL A 21 8.57 40.22 -28.19
N ASN A 22 7.37 40.68 -28.55
CA ASN A 22 6.13 40.26 -27.89
C ASN A 22 5.85 38.76 -28.08
N ALA A 23 6.11 38.22 -29.27
CA ALA A 23 5.96 36.79 -29.54
C ALA A 23 6.92 35.94 -28.70
N VAL A 24 8.19 36.35 -28.58
CA VAL A 24 9.18 35.66 -27.73
C VAL A 24 8.75 35.72 -26.27
N ARG A 25 8.34 36.90 -25.76
CA ARG A 25 7.85 37.05 -24.38
C ARG A 25 6.64 36.17 -24.10
N ALA A 26 5.67 36.12 -25.02
CA ALA A 26 4.49 35.29 -24.86
C ALA A 26 4.83 33.80 -24.77
N ARG A 27 5.78 33.32 -25.58
CA ARG A 27 6.23 31.91 -25.53
C ARG A 27 7.02 31.58 -24.27
N LEU A 28 7.86 32.51 -23.80
CA LEU A 28 8.57 32.34 -22.53
C LEU A 28 7.59 32.29 -21.35
N GLN A 29 6.55 33.12 -21.37
CA GLN A 29 5.50 33.12 -20.35
C GLN A 29 4.71 31.82 -20.36
N GLU A 30 4.27 31.36 -21.54
CA GLU A 30 3.55 30.08 -21.70
C GLU A 30 4.35 28.90 -21.15
N LEU A 31 5.63 28.80 -21.49
CA LEU A 31 6.52 27.75 -20.99
C LEU A 31 6.65 27.81 -19.47
N LYS A 32 6.74 29.01 -18.91
CA LYS A 32 6.83 29.19 -17.46
C LYS A 32 5.54 28.78 -16.76
N ASP A 33 4.38 29.15 -17.31
CA ASP A 33 3.08 28.82 -16.74
C ASP A 33 2.82 27.30 -16.78
N GLN A 34 3.23 26.64 -17.86
CA GLN A 34 3.12 25.18 -18.01
C GLN A 34 4.09 24.41 -17.10
N LEU A 35 5.36 24.84 -17.06
CA LEU A 35 6.40 24.13 -16.30
C LEU A 35 6.38 24.46 -14.80
N GLY A 36 5.90 25.65 -14.42
CA GLY A 36 5.83 26.12 -13.05
C GLY A 36 7.19 26.38 -12.38
N VAL A 37 8.25 26.57 -13.19
CA VAL A 37 9.63 26.75 -12.74
C VAL A 37 10.28 27.95 -13.43
N ASN A 38 11.27 28.56 -12.78
CA ASN A 38 12.18 29.49 -13.45
C ASN A 38 13.23 28.65 -14.18
N PHE A 39 13.31 28.81 -15.50
CA PHE A 39 14.27 28.11 -16.34
C PHE A 39 15.31 29.08 -16.92
N PRO A 40 16.56 28.62 -17.13
CA PRO A 40 17.57 29.40 -17.83
C PRO A 40 17.20 29.60 -19.31
N VAL A 41 17.35 30.83 -19.79
CA VAL A 41 17.14 31.22 -21.18
C VAL A 41 18.49 31.57 -21.80
N TYR A 42 18.85 30.91 -22.90
CA TYR A 42 20.02 31.25 -23.70
C TYR A 42 19.54 31.85 -25.02
N LEU A 43 20.04 33.04 -25.36
CA LEU A 43 19.74 33.72 -26.61
C LEU A 43 20.81 33.38 -27.65
N LEU A 44 20.39 32.75 -28.74
CA LEU A 44 21.22 32.41 -29.89
C LEU A 44 20.92 33.38 -31.02
N ILE A 45 21.90 34.21 -31.36
CA ILE A 45 21.89 35.03 -32.57
C ILE A 45 22.47 34.16 -33.68
N THR A 46 21.59 33.66 -34.53
CA THR A 46 21.90 32.74 -35.63
C THR A 46 22.16 33.51 -36.92
N LYS A 47 22.74 32.82 -37.91
CA LYS A 47 23.08 33.39 -39.23
C LYS A 47 24.00 34.62 -39.13
N SER A 48 24.96 34.59 -38.20
CA SER A 48 25.93 35.69 -38.03
C SER A 48 26.85 35.88 -39.25
N ASP A 49 26.92 34.88 -40.12
CA ASP A 49 27.62 34.94 -41.42
C ASP A 49 27.00 35.90 -42.43
N LEU A 50 25.75 36.32 -42.23
CA LEU A 50 25.11 37.33 -43.06
C LEU A 50 25.65 38.75 -42.82
N VAL A 51 26.44 38.95 -41.76
CA VAL A 51 27.09 40.24 -41.52
C VAL A 51 28.22 40.43 -42.53
N PRO A 52 28.24 41.54 -43.30
CA PRO A 52 29.29 41.79 -44.29
C PRO A 52 30.69 41.73 -43.66
N GLY A 53 31.56 40.90 -44.23
CA GLY A 53 32.94 40.67 -43.75
C GLY A 53 33.11 39.55 -42.71
N PHE A 54 32.04 38.91 -42.23
CA PHE A 54 32.13 37.79 -41.27
C PHE A 54 32.97 36.64 -41.82
N ASN A 55 32.63 36.17 -43.03
CA ASN A 55 33.31 35.04 -43.64
C ASN A 55 34.81 35.29 -43.82
N PRO A 56 35.26 36.35 -44.53
CA PRO A 56 36.67 36.68 -44.62
C PRO A 56 37.40 36.78 -43.27
N TYR A 57 36.74 37.36 -42.25
CA TYR A 57 37.35 37.56 -40.94
C TYR A 57 37.57 36.24 -40.18
N PHE A 58 36.61 35.31 -40.25
CA PHE A 58 36.66 34.03 -39.53
C PHE A 58 37.17 32.85 -40.37
N ASP A 59 37.39 33.02 -41.67
CA ASP A 59 37.79 31.94 -42.60
C ASP A 59 39.12 31.27 -42.20
N MET A 60 40.06 32.06 -41.68
CA MET A 60 41.38 31.61 -41.27
C MET A 60 41.37 30.78 -39.97
N MET A 61 40.21 30.68 -39.29
CA MET A 61 40.12 29.92 -38.04
C MET A 61 40.20 28.40 -38.26
N GLY A 62 41.02 27.76 -37.43
CA GLY A 62 41.12 26.30 -37.38
C GLY A 62 39.81 25.62 -36.96
N LYS A 63 39.77 24.28 -37.00
CA LYS A 63 38.57 23.52 -36.57
C LYS A 63 38.22 23.76 -35.10
N GLU A 64 39.23 23.81 -34.22
CA GLU A 64 39.05 24.04 -32.78
C GLU A 64 38.61 25.47 -32.48
N GLU A 65 39.24 26.45 -33.13
CA GLU A 65 38.87 27.87 -33.00
C GLU A 65 37.45 28.14 -33.51
N ARG A 66 36.99 27.46 -34.56
CA ARG A 66 35.59 27.56 -35.02
C ARG A 66 34.61 26.88 -34.08
N ALA A 67 35.05 25.93 -33.27
CA ALA A 67 34.18 25.27 -32.29
C ALA A 67 33.96 26.12 -31.03
N GLN A 68 34.84 27.10 -30.75
CA GLN A 68 34.80 27.93 -29.53
C GLN A 68 33.46 28.64 -29.33
N VAL A 69 33.19 29.10 -28.12
CA VAL A 69 32.01 29.91 -27.83
C VAL A 69 32.28 31.37 -28.18
N TRP A 70 31.46 31.97 -29.04
CA TRP A 70 31.52 33.39 -29.33
C TRP A 70 30.27 34.10 -28.79
N GLY A 71 30.43 34.92 -27.76
CA GLY A 71 29.32 35.55 -27.05
C GLY A 71 29.69 35.93 -25.63
N MET A 72 28.66 36.05 -24.80
CA MET A 72 28.75 36.48 -23.40
C MET A 72 27.83 35.64 -22.51
N THR A 73 28.29 35.34 -21.30
CA THR A 73 27.55 34.59 -20.27
C THR A 73 27.34 35.50 -19.06
N PHE A 74 26.10 35.57 -18.55
CA PHE A 74 25.72 36.45 -17.45
C PHE A 74 25.72 35.70 -16.10
N PRO A 75 25.88 36.41 -14.97
CA PRO A 75 25.85 35.80 -13.64
C PRO A 75 24.46 35.25 -13.29
N ASP A 76 24.42 34.27 -12.38
CA ASP A 76 23.19 33.60 -11.90
C ASP A 76 22.21 34.55 -11.21
N LYS A 77 22.74 35.63 -10.61
CA LYS A 77 21.95 36.65 -9.93
C LYS A 77 22.45 38.02 -10.35
N LEU A 78 21.52 38.82 -10.87
CA LEU A 78 21.77 40.23 -11.15
C LEU A 78 21.88 41.02 -9.83
N GLN A 79 22.68 42.07 -9.85
CA GLN A 79 22.69 43.05 -8.77
C GLN A 79 21.39 43.87 -8.79
N PRO A 80 20.89 44.39 -7.65
CA PRO A 80 19.56 45.01 -7.51
C PRO A 80 19.24 46.23 -8.40
N GLN A 81 20.20 46.75 -9.16
CA GLN A 81 20.06 47.91 -10.05
C GLN A 81 20.62 47.65 -11.45
N GLN A 82 21.09 46.42 -11.72
CA GLN A 82 21.76 46.08 -12.96
C GLN A 82 20.78 45.41 -13.92
N THR A 83 20.67 45.95 -15.13
CA THR A 83 19.82 45.38 -16.18
C THR A 83 20.61 44.49 -17.13
N TYR A 84 19.96 43.49 -17.74
CA TYR A 84 20.57 42.68 -18.80
C TYR A 84 21.02 43.52 -20.00
N GLN A 85 20.34 44.63 -20.29
CA GLN A 85 20.73 45.55 -21.37
C GLN A 85 22.10 46.20 -21.09
N GLN A 86 22.32 46.69 -19.86
CA GLN A 86 23.60 47.29 -19.47
C GLN A 86 24.75 46.27 -19.49
N LEU A 87 24.50 45.06 -19.00
CA LEU A 87 25.47 43.96 -19.06
C LEU A 87 25.80 43.58 -20.51
N PHE A 88 24.77 43.46 -21.35
CA PHE A 88 24.95 43.21 -22.76
C PHE A 88 25.79 44.29 -23.43
N ASP A 89 25.49 45.57 -23.19
CA ASP A 89 26.22 46.68 -23.80
C ASP A 89 27.71 46.66 -23.46
N ALA A 90 28.05 46.39 -22.19
CA ALA A 90 29.43 46.32 -21.72
C ALA A 90 30.20 45.13 -22.33
N GLU A 91 29.61 43.94 -22.31
CA GLU A 91 30.24 42.73 -22.86
C GLU A 91 30.34 42.79 -24.40
N TYR A 92 29.37 43.42 -25.07
CA TYR A 92 29.40 43.63 -26.51
C TYR A 92 30.57 44.55 -26.93
N ASP A 93 30.85 45.60 -26.16
CA ASP A 93 31.98 46.48 -26.41
C ASP A 93 33.32 45.75 -26.27
N LEU A 94 33.44 44.84 -25.31
CA LEU A 94 34.62 43.99 -25.17
C LEU A 94 34.78 43.03 -26.36
N LEU A 95 33.69 42.42 -26.83
CA LEU A 95 33.70 41.60 -28.03
C LEU A 95 34.10 42.42 -29.27
N SER A 96 33.54 43.61 -29.46
CA SER A 96 33.90 44.51 -30.56
C SER A 96 35.37 44.90 -30.50
N LYS A 97 35.87 45.29 -29.32
CA LYS A 97 37.28 45.63 -29.12
C LYS A 97 38.20 44.46 -29.51
N ARG A 98 37.85 43.24 -29.10
CA ARG A 98 38.60 42.04 -29.48
C ARG A 98 38.59 41.79 -30.98
N LEU A 99 37.49 42.11 -31.67
CA LEU A 99 37.44 42.04 -33.14
C LEU A 99 38.40 43.05 -33.77
N HIS A 100 38.42 44.29 -33.29
CA HIS A 100 39.34 45.34 -33.73
C HIS A 100 40.81 44.93 -33.54
N ASP A 101 41.17 44.45 -32.34
CA ASP A 101 42.54 44.01 -32.03
C ASP A 101 42.98 42.83 -32.93
N GLY A 102 42.03 41.97 -33.31
CA GLY A 102 42.26 40.83 -34.20
C GLY A 102 42.40 41.18 -35.69
N VAL A 103 42.05 42.41 -36.12
CA VAL A 103 42.16 42.81 -37.53
C VAL A 103 43.61 42.75 -37.99
N LEU A 104 44.54 43.30 -37.22
CA LEU A 104 45.93 43.47 -37.66
C LEU A 104 46.60 42.12 -37.99
N SER A 105 46.38 41.10 -37.15
CA SER A 105 46.93 39.76 -37.37
C SER A 105 46.35 39.11 -38.62
N LYS A 106 45.03 39.21 -38.83
CA LYS A 106 44.33 38.62 -39.98
C LYS A 106 44.64 39.36 -41.29
N PHE A 107 44.77 40.68 -41.22
CA PHE A 107 45.05 41.55 -42.37
C PHE A 107 46.47 41.39 -42.92
N HIS A 108 47.43 40.93 -42.10
CA HIS A 108 48.81 40.67 -42.53
C HIS A 108 48.93 39.42 -43.43
N PHE A 109 48.14 38.38 -43.16
CA PHE A 109 48.21 37.10 -43.88
C PHE A 109 47.31 37.03 -45.13
N GLU A 110 46.34 37.94 -45.27
CA GLU A 110 45.43 37.96 -46.42
C GLU A 110 46.07 38.66 -47.63
N ARG A 111 46.04 38.00 -48.80
CA ARG A 111 46.69 38.50 -50.03
C ARG A 111 45.70 39.21 -50.95
N ASP A 112 44.43 38.84 -50.89
CA ASP A 112 43.38 39.45 -51.71
C ASP A 112 42.97 40.83 -51.16
N PHE A 113 43.11 41.86 -51.97
CA PHE A 113 42.76 43.23 -51.63
C PHE A 113 41.27 43.39 -51.25
N ARG A 114 40.37 42.67 -51.92
CA ARG A 114 38.92 42.76 -51.63
C ARG A 114 38.61 42.16 -50.26
N ARG A 115 39.16 40.98 -49.97
CA ARG A 115 39.01 40.33 -48.67
C ARG A 115 39.64 41.14 -47.54
N ARG A 116 40.78 41.78 -47.78
CA ARG A 116 41.40 42.71 -46.82
C ARG A 116 40.49 43.88 -46.46
N ALA A 117 39.82 44.47 -47.44
CA ALA A 117 38.86 45.54 -47.20
C ALA A 117 37.66 45.06 -46.37
N GLU A 118 37.16 43.84 -46.66
CA GLU A 118 36.06 43.23 -45.89
C GLU A 118 36.45 42.89 -44.45
N ILE A 119 37.66 42.35 -44.22
CA ILE A 119 38.22 42.06 -42.88
C ILE A 119 38.34 43.36 -42.07
N LEU A 120 38.83 44.44 -42.70
CA LEU A 120 38.97 45.75 -42.06
C LEU A 120 37.61 46.37 -41.70
N ALA A 121 36.60 46.19 -42.55
CA ALA A 121 35.27 46.74 -42.34
C ALA A 121 34.43 45.97 -41.31
N PHE A 122 34.71 44.66 -41.10
CA PHE A 122 33.86 43.79 -40.29
C PHE A 122 33.62 44.28 -38.84
N PRO A 123 34.64 44.69 -38.06
CA PRO A 123 34.39 45.14 -36.69
C PRO A 123 33.44 46.34 -36.62
N ALA A 124 33.60 47.31 -37.52
CA ALA A 124 32.69 48.46 -37.61
C ALA A 124 31.26 48.04 -38.02
N GLN A 125 31.11 47.05 -38.91
CA GLN A 125 29.78 46.52 -39.24
C GLN A 125 29.15 45.82 -38.04
N PHE A 126 29.94 45.07 -37.25
CA PHE A 126 29.46 44.45 -36.01
C PHE A 126 29.01 45.49 -34.98
N GLU A 127 29.75 46.59 -34.79
CA GLU A 127 29.34 47.67 -33.87
C GLU A 127 27.98 48.29 -34.21
N ARG A 128 27.68 48.44 -35.50
CA ARG A 128 26.38 48.99 -35.95
C ARG A 128 25.19 48.13 -35.53
N LEU A 129 25.41 46.85 -35.26
CA LEU A 129 24.37 45.92 -34.80
C LEU A 129 24.06 46.05 -33.30
N LYS A 130 24.95 46.70 -32.53
CA LYS A 130 24.84 46.81 -31.07
C LYS A 130 23.49 47.34 -30.65
N LEU A 131 23.03 48.44 -31.25
CA LEU A 131 21.77 49.09 -30.86
C LEU A 131 20.58 48.15 -31.02
N ALA A 132 20.47 47.46 -32.16
CA ALA A 132 19.36 46.55 -32.44
C ALA A 132 19.34 45.37 -31.45
N PHE A 133 20.51 44.81 -31.12
CA PHE A 133 20.60 43.70 -30.17
C PHE A 133 20.38 44.16 -28.73
N SER A 134 20.91 45.31 -28.34
CA SER A 134 20.73 45.90 -27.02
C SER A 134 19.26 46.21 -26.75
N GLU A 135 18.56 46.83 -27.71
CA GLU A 135 17.11 47.05 -27.61
C GLU A 135 16.32 45.74 -27.55
N PHE A 136 16.69 44.72 -28.33
CA PHE A 136 16.01 43.43 -28.29
C PHE A 136 16.16 42.75 -26.93
N VAL A 137 17.38 42.69 -26.38
CA VAL A 137 17.66 42.13 -25.06
C VAL A 137 16.92 42.92 -23.99
N GLY A 138 17.02 44.25 -24.02
CA GLY A 138 16.34 45.13 -23.08
C GLY A 138 14.82 44.96 -23.10
N ARG A 139 14.18 44.93 -24.28
CA ARG A 139 12.72 44.79 -24.38
C ARG A 139 12.22 43.38 -24.08
N THR A 140 13.00 42.34 -24.37
CA THR A 140 12.60 40.93 -24.14
C THR A 140 12.77 40.52 -22.68
N PHE A 141 13.88 40.93 -22.05
CA PHE A 141 14.28 40.50 -20.71
C PHE A 141 14.17 41.62 -19.66
N SER A 142 13.45 42.71 -19.95
CA SER A 142 13.17 43.77 -18.98
C SER A 142 12.30 43.31 -17.82
N GLU A 143 12.56 43.89 -16.65
CA GLU A 143 11.68 43.82 -15.50
C GLU A 143 10.31 44.41 -15.86
N SER A 144 9.27 43.58 -15.83
CA SER A 144 7.90 44.04 -15.88
C SER A 144 7.27 43.79 -14.52
N ARG A 145 6.55 44.79 -14.01
CA ARG A 145 5.75 44.70 -12.77
C ARG A 145 4.74 43.55 -12.80
N PHE A 146 4.41 43.10 -14.00
CA PHE A 146 3.37 42.12 -14.29
C PHE A 146 3.92 40.76 -14.77
N HIS A 147 5.22 40.65 -15.04
CA HIS A 147 5.83 39.39 -15.48
C HIS A 147 7.03 39.07 -14.60
N ASP A 148 7.12 37.82 -14.19
CA ASP A 148 8.26 37.34 -13.44
C ASP A 148 9.57 37.40 -14.26
N HIS A 149 10.69 37.50 -13.56
CA HIS A 149 12.04 37.52 -14.13
C HIS A 149 12.34 36.27 -14.99
N TYR A 150 12.76 36.47 -16.24
CA TYR A 150 13.40 35.44 -17.06
C TYR A 150 14.91 35.45 -16.79
N LEU A 151 15.48 34.29 -16.47
CA LEU A 151 16.91 34.16 -16.21
C LEU A 151 17.67 34.06 -17.55
N LEU A 152 18.10 35.20 -18.10
CA LEU A 152 18.96 35.22 -19.29
C LEU A 152 20.38 34.81 -18.89
N ARG A 153 20.82 33.63 -19.34
CA ARG A 153 22.15 33.08 -19.06
C ARG A 153 23.24 33.59 -19.97
N GLY A 154 22.89 34.07 -21.15
CA GLY A 154 23.87 34.61 -22.08
C GLY A 154 23.32 34.83 -23.47
N VAL A 155 24.13 35.54 -24.27
CA VAL A 155 23.87 35.84 -25.68
C VAL A 155 25.05 35.32 -26.49
N TYR A 156 24.76 34.49 -27.49
CA TYR A 156 25.79 33.81 -28.27
C TYR A 156 25.54 33.97 -29.76
N PHE A 157 26.61 34.21 -30.51
CA PHE A 157 26.59 34.40 -31.95
C PHE A 157 27.02 33.11 -32.63
N THR A 158 26.20 32.62 -33.54
CA THR A 158 26.39 31.33 -34.19
C THR A 158 26.10 31.41 -35.67
N SER A 159 26.86 30.62 -36.45
CA SER A 159 26.55 30.37 -37.86
C SER A 159 26.50 28.86 -38.09
N GLY A 160 25.37 28.41 -38.62
CA GLY A 160 25.16 27.03 -39.01
C GLY A 160 25.87 26.68 -40.31
N THR A 161 25.48 25.58 -40.95
CA THR A 161 25.96 25.27 -42.30
C THR A 161 25.47 26.32 -43.29
N GLN A 162 26.41 27.05 -43.90
CA GLN A 162 26.15 27.99 -44.98
C GLN A 162 25.41 27.29 -46.13
N GLU A 163 24.29 27.87 -46.57
CA GLU A 163 23.33 27.29 -47.53
C GLU A 163 23.88 27.13 -48.97
N GLY A 164 25.19 26.94 -49.17
CA GLY A 164 25.78 26.68 -50.49
C GLY A 164 25.43 25.29 -51.05
N ALA A 165 25.39 24.26 -50.20
CA ALA A 165 25.19 22.88 -50.66
C ALA A 165 23.75 22.55 -51.10
N GLY A 166 22.74 23.30 -50.60
CA GLY A 166 21.33 23.11 -50.99
C GLY A 166 21.05 23.64 -52.39
N MET A 167 21.42 24.90 -52.63
CA MET A 167 21.23 25.57 -53.92
C MET A 167 22.07 24.92 -55.03
N GLN A 168 23.28 24.48 -54.73
CA GLN A 168 24.16 23.85 -55.72
C GLN A 168 23.65 22.47 -56.17
N ARG A 169 22.96 21.72 -55.30
CA ARG A 169 22.27 20.47 -55.70
C ARG A 169 21.08 20.73 -56.64
N ILE A 170 20.38 21.85 -56.43
CA ILE A 170 19.28 22.29 -57.31
C ILE A 170 19.84 22.79 -58.65
N MET A 171 20.91 23.58 -58.63
CA MET A 171 21.59 24.00 -59.86
C MET A 171 22.18 22.81 -60.63
N GLN A 172 22.73 21.81 -59.94
CA GLN A 172 23.18 20.55 -60.56
C GLN A 172 22.03 19.75 -61.15
N SER A 173 20.88 19.66 -60.47
CA SER A 173 19.71 18.94 -61.00
C SER A 173 19.08 19.67 -62.19
N MET A 174 19.05 21.00 -62.18
CA MET A 174 18.57 21.81 -63.32
C MET A 174 19.55 21.81 -64.50
N ALA A 175 20.86 21.87 -64.25
CA ALA A 175 21.88 21.79 -65.30
C ALA A 175 21.87 20.42 -66.02
N GLY A 176 21.65 19.34 -65.26
CA GLY A 176 21.45 18.00 -65.82
C GLY A 176 20.20 17.86 -66.68
N GLN A 177 19.13 18.62 -66.37
CA GLN A 177 17.90 18.65 -67.17
C GLN A 177 18.00 19.54 -68.42
N MET A 178 18.82 20.59 -68.40
CA MET A 178 18.99 21.52 -69.53
C MET A 178 20.19 21.19 -70.45
N GLY A 179 20.92 20.09 -70.21
CA GLY A 179 21.97 19.61 -71.10
C GLY A 179 23.28 20.41 -71.08
N PHE A 180 23.52 21.22 -70.03
CA PHE A 180 24.79 21.94 -69.88
C PHE A 180 25.90 21.01 -69.35
N SER A 181 27.12 21.15 -69.90
CA SER A 181 28.30 20.39 -69.47
C SER A 181 28.62 20.66 -67.99
N GLN A 182 28.61 19.60 -67.19
CA GLN A 182 28.85 19.61 -65.73
C GLN A 182 30.20 20.23 -65.32
N GLU A 183 31.15 20.34 -66.26
CA GLU A 183 32.50 20.85 -66.05
C GLU A 183 32.56 22.36 -65.78
N ALA A 184 31.58 23.15 -66.26
CA ALA A 184 31.52 24.60 -66.00
C ALA A 184 30.95 24.95 -64.62
N LEU A 185 30.39 23.98 -63.89
CA LEU A 185 29.77 24.16 -62.56
C LEU A 185 30.65 23.67 -61.40
N LEU A 186 31.89 23.25 -61.70
CA LEU A 186 32.89 22.84 -60.71
C LEU A 186 33.51 24.06 -60.02
N GLY A 187 32.67 24.89 -59.37
CA GLY A 187 33.12 25.69 -58.24
C GLY A 187 33.44 24.74 -57.08
N VAL A 188 34.56 24.99 -56.38
CA VAL A 188 35.02 24.24 -55.20
C VAL A 188 33.81 23.91 -54.30
N PRO A 189 33.61 22.64 -53.89
CA PRO A 189 32.50 22.30 -53.00
C PRO A 189 32.63 23.13 -51.73
N ALA A 190 31.69 24.04 -51.51
CA ALA A 190 31.59 24.78 -50.26
C ALA A 190 31.22 23.78 -49.16
N GLN A 191 32.23 23.18 -48.51
CA GLN A 191 32.03 22.43 -47.28
C GLN A 191 31.39 23.39 -46.29
N GLY A 192 30.14 23.13 -45.89
CA GLY A 192 29.42 23.97 -44.94
C GLY A 192 30.22 24.07 -43.63
N LYS A 193 30.87 25.21 -43.42
CA LYS A 193 31.61 25.50 -42.18
C LYS A 193 30.60 25.97 -41.14
N SER A 194 30.47 25.25 -40.03
CA SER A 194 29.77 25.78 -38.86
C SER A 194 30.74 26.60 -38.02
N TYR A 195 30.25 27.72 -37.48
CA TYR A 195 30.98 28.61 -36.58
C TYR A 195 30.24 28.71 -35.24
N PHE A 196 31.00 28.53 -34.17
CA PHE A 196 30.68 28.82 -32.78
C PHE A 196 29.50 28.05 -32.16
N LEU A 197 29.14 26.90 -32.73
CA LEU A 197 27.96 26.12 -32.32
C LEU A 197 28.30 24.94 -31.38
N ASN A 198 29.36 24.18 -31.67
CA ASN A 198 29.61 22.91 -30.98
C ASN A 198 29.92 23.06 -29.48
N SER A 199 30.93 23.88 -29.13
CA SER A 199 31.31 24.05 -27.72
C SER A 199 30.28 24.84 -26.92
N LEU A 200 29.39 25.59 -27.57
CA LEU A 200 28.29 26.28 -26.89
C LEU A 200 27.31 25.30 -26.26
N PHE A 201 26.89 24.28 -27.01
CA PHE A 201 26.01 23.25 -26.47
C PHE A 201 26.73 22.39 -25.43
N GLN A 202 27.94 21.90 -25.77
CA GLN A 202 28.68 20.97 -24.93
C GLN A 202 29.15 21.58 -23.61
N ASN A 203 29.62 22.83 -23.62
CA ASN A 203 30.33 23.42 -22.48
C ASN A 203 29.51 24.48 -21.73
N VAL A 204 28.39 24.95 -22.29
CA VAL A 204 27.59 26.01 -21.66
C VAL A 204 26.15 25.57 -21.44
N VAL A 205 25.44 25.16 -22.50
CA VAL A 205 24.01 24.86 -22.37
C VAL A 205 23.75 23.56 -21.62
N PHE A 206 24.48 22.48 -21.91
CA PHE A 206 24.26 21.18 -21.26
C PHE A 206 24.77 21.11 -19.81
N PRO A 207 25.96 21.64 -19.46
CA PRO A 207 26.45 21.59 -18.08
C PRO A 207 25.59 22.39 -17.10
N GLU A 208 24.83 23.37 -17.59
CA GLU A 208 23.92 24.18 -16.78
C GLU A 208 22.51 23.57 -16.59
N SER A 209 22.31 22.29 -16.94
CA SER A 209 21.00 21.62 -16.83
C SER A 209 20.40 21.61 -15.42
N GLU A 210 21.23 21.70 -14.38
CA GLU A 210 20.80 21.73 -12.97
C GLU A 210 20.26 23.10 -12.51
N LEU A 211 20.42 24.15 -13.31
CA LEU A 211 19.92 25.50 -12.97
C LEU A 211 18.40 25.64 -13.13
N ALA A 212 17.73 24.67 -13.77
CA ALA A 212 16.27 24.62 -13.81
C ALA A 212 15.73 24.24 -12.42
N GLY A 213 15.08 25.18 -11.74
CA GLY A 213 14.53 24.94 -10.41
C GLY A 213 13.47 23.83 -10.41
N ALA A 214 13.24 23.19 -9.25
CA ALA A 214 12.20 22.17 -9.12
C ALA A 214 10.79 22.78 -9.06
N ASN A 215 9.80 22.08 -9.62
CA ASN A 215 8.40 22.51 -9.57
C ASN A 215 7.87 22.43 -8.13
N ARG A 216 7.82 23.58 -7.46
CA ARG A 216 7.45 23.70 -6.04
C ARG A 216 6.06 23.14 -5.74
N ARG A 217 5.10 23.20 -6.68
CA ARG A 217 3.75 22.65 -6.53
C ARG A 217 3.74 21.13 -6.60
N TYR A 218 4.55 20.56 -7.49
CA TYR A 218 4.70 19.11 -7.58
C TYR A 218 5.37 18.55 -6.33
N GLU A 219 6.45 19.19 -5.87
CA GLU A 219 7.12 18.80 -4.63
C GLU A 219 6.24 18.94 -3.39
N SER A 220 5.39 19.97 -3.30
CA SER A 220 4.46 20.10 -2.17
C SER A 220 3.40 19.00 -2.18
N LYS A 221 2.87 18.62 -3.35
CA LYS A 221 1.93 17.49 -3.49
C LYS A 221 2.59 16.18 -3.05
N LEU A 222 3.81 15.92 -3.50
CA LEU A 222 4.55 14.71 -3.14
C LEU A 222 4.85 14.66 -1.65
N ARG A 223 5.24 15.79 -1.04
CA ARG A 223 5.44 15.89 0.41
C ARG A 223 4.17 15.61 1.19
N TRP A 224 3.02 16.15 0.77
CA TRP A 224 1.75 15.89 1.44
C TRP A 224 1.30 14.43 1.30
N ALA A 225 1.44 13.83 0.11
CA ALA A 225 1.16 12.41 -0.11
C ALA A 225 2.04 11.51 0.77
N ARG A 226 3.33 11.83 0.90
CA ARG A 226 4.26 11.10 1.77
C ARG A 226 3.87 11.23 3.25
N ASN A 227 3.52 12.43 3.69
CA ASN A 227 3.10 12.66 5.08
C ASN A 227 1.77 11.97 5.41
N LEU A 228 0.82 11.94 4.48
CA LEU A 228 -0.39 11.13 4.61
C LEU A 228 -0.07 9.64 4.70
N GLY A 229 0.86 9.16 3.87
CA GLY A 229 1.34 7.78 3.93
C GLY A 229 1.88 7.43 5.32
N TYR A 230 2.76 8.26 5.88
CA TYR A 230 3.28 8.08 7.24
C TYR A 230 2.17 8.12 8.30
N GLY A 231 1.24 9.07 8.19
CA GLY A 231 0.09 9.18 9.10
C GLY A 231 -0.80 7.94 9.06
N ALA A 232 -1.11 7.42 7.87
CA ALA A 232 -1.91 6.21 7.70
C ALA A 232 -1.20 4.97 8.27
N THR A 233 0.11 4.83 8.04
CA THR A 233 0.88 3.71 8.59
C THR A 233 0.94 3.75 10.12
N LEU A 234 1.13 4.94 10.70
CA LEU A 234 1.16 5.09 12.15
C LEU A 234 -0.22 4.80 12.77
N ALA A 235 -1.28 5.35 12.18
CA ALA A 235 -2.65 5.11 12.61
C ALA A 235 -3.04 3.63 12.54
N GLY A 236 -2.67 2.94 11.45
CA GLY A 236 -2.90 1.51 11.28
C GLY A 236 -2.14 0.66 12.30
N ALA A 237 -0.87 0.98 12.55
CA ALA A 237 -0.08 0.32 13.58
C ALA A 237 -0.69 0.53 14.98
N THR A 238 -1.08 1.75 15.33
CA THR A 238 -1.72 2.04 16.62
C THR A 238 -3.07 1.32 16.77
N ALA A 239 -3.90 1.29 15.72
CA ALA A 239 -5.18 0.60 15.74
C ALA A 239 -4.99 -0.91 15.95
N THR A 240 -4.03 -1.51 15.25
CA THR A 240 -3.71 -2.94 15.39
C THR A 240 -3.23 -3.27 16.81
N THR A 241 -2.34 -2.46 17.37
CA THR A 241 -1.86 -2.64 18.75
C THR A 241 -2.99 -2.53 19.77
N VAL A 242 -3.91 -1.58 19.60
CA VAL A 242 -5.09 -1.44 20.47
C VAL A 242 -5.97 -2.69 20.38
N VAL A 243 -6.29 -3.16 19.18
CA VAL A 243 -7.12 -4.35 18.97
C VAL A 243 -6.49 -5.61 19.57
N TRP A 244 -5.19 -5.83 19.39
CA TRP A 244 -4.50 -6.97 20.00
C TRP A 244 -4.41 -6.86 21.52
N SER A 245 -4.15 -5.67 22.05
CA SER A 245 -4.07 -5.46 23.50
C SER A 245 -5.41 -5.71 24.19
N THR A 246 -6.53 -5.27 23.59
CA THR A 246 -7.86 -5.53 24.15
C THR A 246 -8.24 -7.00 24.03
N SER A 247 -7.97 -7.63 22.87
CA SER A 247 -8.22 -9.05 22.64
C SER A 247 -7.45 -9.94 23.62
N TYR A 248 -6.17 -9.64 23.86
CA TYR A 248 -5.34 -10.33 24.84
C TYR A 248 -5.93 -10.25 26.24
N GLY A 249 -6.24 -9.04 26.74
CA GLY A 249 -6.77 -8.86 28.10
C GLY A 249 -8.14 -9.52 28.32
N LEU A 250 -9.02 -9.48 27.30
CA LEU A 250 -10.31 -10.18 27.36
C LEU A 250 -10.15 -11.71 27.37
N ASN A 251 -9.17 -12.25 26.64
CA ASN A 251 -8.90 -13.68 26.63
C ASN A 251 -8.23 -14.13 27.93
N GLU A 252 -7.30 -13.36 28.48
CA GLU A 252 -6.65 -13.62 29.77
C GLU A 252 -7.68 -13.64 30.92
N SER A 253 -8.57 -12.65 30.99
CA SER A 253 -9.63 -12.64 32.01
C SER A 253 -10.55 -13.86 31.93
N ARG A 254 -10.86 -14.36 30.72
CA ARG A 254 -11.68 -15.57 30.55
C ARG A 254 -10.90 -16.84 30.91
N LEU A 255 -9.60 -16.91 30.62
CA LEU A 255 -8.75 -18.02 31.06
C LEU A 255 -8.70 -18.10 32.59
N ASN A 256 -8.64 -16.96 33.29
CA ASN A 256 -8.71 -16.93 34.75
C ASN A 256 -10.07 -17.45 35.29
N ASN A 257 -11.17 -17.15 34.59
CA ASN A 257 -12.48 -17.71 34.94
C ASN A 257 -12.52 -19.22 34.70
N VAL A 258 -11.87 -19.72 33.64
CA VAL A 258 -11.73 -21.15 33.39
C VAL A 258 -10.97 -21.83 34.51
N GLU A 259 -9.83 -21.27 34.92
CA GLU A 259 -9.04 -21.79 36.02
C GLU A 259 -9.86 -21.84 37.33
N THR A 260 -10.64 -20.80 37.61
CA THR A 260 -11.51 -20.75 38.79
C THR A 260 -12.57 -21.86 38.77
N HIS A 261 -13.26 -22.07 37.65
CA HIS A 261 -14.26 -23.13 37.53
C HIS A 261 -13.64 -24.53 37.52
N LEU A 262 -12.44 -24.68 36.97
CA LEU A 262 -11.70 -25.93 37.00
C LEU A 262 -11.28 -26.30 38.42
N GLN A 263 -10.78 -25.34 39.20
CA GLN A 263 -10.47 -25.56 40.63
C GLN A 263 -11.72 -25.94 41.42
N GLN A 264 -12.86 -25.29 41.16
CA GLN A 264 -14.14 -25.66 41.76
C GLN A 264 -14.56 -27.08 41.41
N TYR A 265 -14.40 -27.49 40.14
CA TYR A 265 -14.67 -28.85 39.68
C TYR A 265 -13.78 -29.87 40.40
N GLU A 266 -12.47 -29.67 40.44
CA GLU A 266 -11.53 -30.57 41.11
C GLU A 266 -11.83 -30.70 42.61
N GLN A 267 -12.12 -29.58 43.27
CA GLN A 267 -12.49 -29.57 44.69
C GLN A 267 -13.78 -30.34 44.95
N GLN A 268 -14.82 -30.13 44.13
CA GLN A 268 -16.09 -30.83 44.27
C GLN A 268 -15.96 -32.33 43.95
N ARG A 269 -15.22 -32.68 42.89
CA ARG A 269 -14.94 -34.07 42.52
C ARG A 269 -14.21 -34.83 43.63
N SER A 270 -13.28 -34.19 44.33
CA SER A 270 -12.56 -34.81 45.45
C SER A 270 -13.46 -35.21 46.64
N LEU A 271 -14.68 -34.66 46.73
CA LEU A 271 -15.67 -34.97 47.76
C LEU A 271 -16.55 -36.17 47.37
N ILE A 272 -16.48 -36.65 46.12
CA ILE A 272 -17.22 -37.82 45.65
C ILE A 272 -16.55 -39.09 46.18
N ASN A 273 -17.25 -39.81 47.04
CA ASN A 273 -16.87 -41.16 47.45
C ASN A 273 -17.61 -42.21 46.61
N GLU A 274 -17.21 -43.48 46.66
CA GLU A 274 -17.85 -44.59 45.92
C GLU A 274 -19.36 -44.75 46.18
N ARG A 275 -19.86 -44.20 47.30
CA ARG A 275 -21.29 -44.22 47.69
C ARG A 275 -22.05 -42.95 47.32
N ALA A 276 -21.47 -42.05 46.53
CA ALA A 276 -22.12 -40.81 46.15
C ALA A 276 -23.41 -41.08 45.36
N GLY A 277 -24.48 -40.37 45.72
CA GLY A 277 -25.73 -40.39 44.98
C GLY A 277 -25.65 -39.53 43.70
N PRO A 278 -26.56 -39.75 42.74
CA PRO A 278 -26.58 -39.00 41.48
C PRO A 278 -26.72 -37.49 41.67
N GLU A 279 -27.36 -37.03 42.74
CA GLU A 279 -27.48 -35.61 43.11
C GLU A 279 -26.13 -34.95 43.44
N GLN A 280 -25.21 -35.69 44.08
CA GLN A 280 -23.89 -35.18 44.41
C GLN A 280 -23.05 -35.05 43.14
N VAL A 281 -23.11 -36.06 42.26
CA VAL A 281 -22.41 -36.06 40.96
C VAL A 281 -22.93 -34.94 40.06
N VAL A 282 -24.24 -34.72 39.98
CA VAL A 282 -24.79 -33.60 39.18
C VAL A 282 -24.26 -32.25 39.66
N THR A 283 -24.13 -32.06 40.96
CA THR A 283 -23.59 -30.81 41.52
C THR A 283 -22.14 -30.59 41.08
N THR A 284 -21.33 -31.66 41.01
CA THR A 284 -19.93 -31.57 40.55
C THR A 284 -19.81 -31.33 39.04
N LEU A 285 -20.82 -31.68 38.24
CA LEU A 285 -20.81 -31.46 36.79
C LEU A 285 -21.23 -30.04 36.38
N GLN A 286 -21.86 -29.26 37.27
CA GLN A 286 -22.31 -27.91 36.96
C GLN A 286 -21.17 -26.95 36.55
N PRO A 287 -20.01 -26.91 37.24
CA PRO A 287 -18.88 -26.09 36.80
C PRO A 287 -18.35 -26.45 35.40
N LEU A 288 -18.36 -27.75 35.02
CA LEU A 288 -17.95 -28.18 33.68
C LEU A 288 -18.92 -27.70 32.58
N LEU A 289 -20.22 -27.67 32.86
CA LEU A 289 -21.20 -27.09 31.94
C LEU A 289 -21.03 -25.57 31.81
N ALA A 290 -20.78 -24.88 32.93
CA ALA A 290 -20.48 -23.46 32.90
C ALA A 290 -19.23 -23.16 32.06
N LEU A 291 -18.16 -23.98 32.19
CA LEU A 291 -16.92 -23.89 31.41
C LEU A 291 -17.14 -23.97 29.90
N ARG A 292 -18.02 -24.87 29.45
CA ARG A 292 -18.41 -24.98 28.04
C ARG A 292 -19.01 -23.68 27.51
N ASP A 293 -19.78 -22.99 28.35
CA ASP A 293 -20.57 -21.83 27.96
C ASP A 293 -19.83 -20.48 28.19
N VAL A 294 -18.76 -20.45 29.00
CA VAL A 294 -17.93 -19.23 29.26
C VAL A 294 -17.37 -18.61 27.97
N TYR A 295 -17.06 -19.45 26.98
CA TYR A 295 -16.40 -19.02 25.75
C TYR A 295 -17.33 -18.91 24.54
N GLN A 296 -18.64 -19.17 24.65
CA GLN A 296 -19.57 -18.94 23.54
C GLN A 296 -19.57 -17.45 23.19
N PRO A 297 -18.95 -17.05 22.05
CA PRO A 297 -18.88 -15.65 21.72
C PRO A 297 -20.31 -15.19 21.34
N PRO A 298 -20.75 -14.00 21.79
CA PRO A 298 -21.87 -13.34 21.13
C PRO A 298 -21.58 -13.30 19.63
N LYS A 299 -22.59 -13.57 18.79
CA LYS A 299 -22.44 -13.72 17.32
C LYS A 299 -21.68 -12.58 16.61
N ASP A 300 -21.49 -11.42 17.26
CA ASP A 300 -20.90 -10.20 16.70
C ASP A 300 -19.58 -9.72 17.39
N SER A 301 -18.95 -10.52 18.26
CA SER A 301 -17.77 -10.06 19.02
C SER A 301 -16.44 -10.22 18.25
N TRP A 302 -16.21 -9.36 17.26
CA TRP A 302 -14.94 -9.26 16.51
C TRP A 302 -13.72 -9.02 17.41
N GLU A 303 -13.92 -8.42 18.59
CA GLU A 303 -12.90 -8.13 19.60
C GLU A 303 -12.18 -9.39 20.12
N ILE A 304 -12.85 -10.55 20.05
CA ILE A 304 -12.33 -11.82 20.55
C ILE A 304 -11.57 -12.57 19.45
N GLY A 305 -11.98 -12.38 18.19
CA GLY A 305 -11.56 -13.15 17.03
C GLY A 305 -10.27 -12.69 16.36
N ALA A 306 -9.52 -11.76 16.93
CA ALA A 306 -8.27 -11.21 16.36
C ALA A 306 -7.09 -12.20 16.30
N GLY A 307 -7.36 -13.50 16.10
CA GLY A 307 -6.40 -14.60 16.04
C GLY A 307 -6.01 -15.19 17.40
N LEU A 308 -6.51 -14.64 18.50
CA LEU A 308 -6.12 -15.02 19.87
C LEU A 308 -7.17 -15.86 20.62
N TYR A 309 -8.29 -16.19 19.99
CA TYR A 309 -9.38 -16.94 20.62
C TYR A 309 -8.97 -18.40 20.92
N GLN A 310 -9.18 -18.84 22.16
CA GLN A 310 -8.92 -20.22 22.60
C GLN A 310 -10.17 -20.99 23.04
N GLY A 311 -11.36 -20.41 22.84
CA GLY A 311 -12.61 -20.98 23.36
C GLY A 311 -12.99 -22.33 22.75
N ASP A 312 -12.66 -22.58 21.49
CA ASP A 312 -12.93 -23.87 20.83
C ASP A 312 -12.14 -25.02 21.49
N ALA A 313 -10.88 -24.78 21.86
CA ALA A 313 -10.05 -25.76 22.52
C ALA A 313 -10.56 -26.06 23.94
N VAL A 314 -10.92 -25.03 24.70
CA VAL A 314 -11.44 -25.19 26.07
C VAL A 314 -12.82 -25.85 26.08
N SER A 315 -13.75 -25.40 25.23
CA SER A 315 -15.11 -25.94 25.18
C SER A 315 -15.15 -27.39 24.71
N SER A 316 -14.30 -27.77 23.74
CA SER A 316 -14.19 -29.16 23.29
C SER A 316 -13.59 -30.07 24.38
N ALA A 317 -12.57 -29.60 25.10
CA ALA A 317 -12.01 -30.32 26.24
C ALA A 317 -13.02 -30.47 27.40
N ALA A 318 -13.72 -29.39 27.77
CA ALA A 318 -14.75 -29.43 28.81
C ALA A 318 -15.92 -30.35 28.43
N ALA A 319 -16.34 -30.34 27.17
CA ALA A 319 -17.38 -31.24 26.67
C ALA A 319 -16.93 -32.71 26.68
N ALA A 320 -15.66 -32.99 26.39
CA ALA A 320 -15.11 -34.34 26.48
C ALA A 320 -15.07 -34.84 27.93
N GLU A 321 -14.56 -34.03 28.87
CA GLU A 321 -14.52 -34.39 30.31
C GLU A 321 -15.93 -34.58 30.88
N TYR A 322 -16.87 -33.70 30.52
CA TYR A 322 -18.28 -33.82 30.91
C TYR A 322 -18.91 -35.16 30.47
N ARG A 323 -18.63 -35.61 29.24
CA ARG A 323 -19.11 -36.92 28.76
C ARG A 323 -18.49 -38.08 29.56
N THR A 324 -17.19 -38.02 29.80
CA THR A 324 -16.49 -39.04 30.59
C THR A 324 -17.06 -39.13 32.01
N ALA A 325 -17.28 -37.99 32.67
CA ALA A 325 -17.82 -37.94 34.02
C ALA A 325 -19.29 -38.42 34.08
N LEU A 326 -20.11 -38.14 33.06
CA LEU A 326 -21.44 -38.73 32.95
C LEU A 326 -21.40 -40.27 32.83
N MET A 327 -20.50 -40.80 31.99
CA MET A 327 -20.40 -42.24 31.75
C MET A 327 -19.81 -43.01 32.94
N GLN A 328 -18.84 -42.43 33.64
CA GLN A 328 -18.13 -43.13 34.72
C GLN A 328 -18.77 -42.87 36.09
N GLU A 329 -19.03 -41.61 36.43
CA GLU A 329 -19.44 -41.23 37.78
C GLU A 329 -20.97 -41.22 37.90
N PHE A 330 -21.67 -40.56 36.97
CA PHE A 330 -23.13 -40.42 37.07
C PHE A 330 -23.86 -41.75 36.85
N LEU A 331 -23.43 -42.52 35.85
CA LEU A 331 -24.00 -43.84 35.59
C LEU A 331 -23.75 -44.83 36.75
N SER A 332 -22.55 -44.83 37.35
CA SER A 332 -22.26 -45.65 38.54
C SER A 332 -23.10 -45.23 39.74
N ALA A 333 -23.30 -43.92 39.93
CA ALA A 333 -24.18 -43.38 40.99
C ALA A 333 -25.64 -43.80 40.79
N LEU A 334 -26.14 -43.82 39.54
CA LEU A 334 -27.47 -44.37 39.22
C LEU A 334 -27.58 -45.86 39.57
N GLN A 335 -26.56 -46.64 39.23
CA GLN A 335 -26.52 -48.07 39.54
C GLN A 335 -26.53 -48.32 41.05
N ASN A 336 -25.73 -47.57 41.81
CA ASN A 336 -25.67 -47.65 43.27
C ASN A 336 -26.99 -47.19 43.93
N GLN A 337 -27.62 -46.13 43.40
CA GLN A 337 -28.92 -45.67 43.88
C GLN A 337 -29.97 -46.77 43.74
N MET A 338 -30.05 -47.41 42.57
CA MET A 338 -30.99 -48.52 42.34
C MET A 338 -30.64 -49.77 43.16
N ALA A 339 -29.36 -50.07 43.34
CA ALA A 339 -28.93 -51.19 44.19
C ALA A 339 -29.41 -50.98 45.64
N SER A 340 -29.25 -49.76 46.16
CA SER A 340 -29.76 -49.36 47.47
C SER A 340 -31.30 -49.44 47.55
N GLN A 341 -32.02 -49.02 46.50
CA GLN A 341 -33.48 -49.15 46.42
C GLN A 341 -33.95 -50.62 46.49
N LEU A 342 -33.26 -51.53 45.80
CA LEU A 342 -33.56 -52.97 45.82
C LEU A 342 -33.33 -53.59 47.20
N GLN A 343 -32.33 -53.10 47.93
CA GLN A 343 -32.05 -53.54 49.31
C GLN A 343 -33.07 -52.98 50.31
N GLN A 344 -33.49 -51.73 50.16
CA GLN A 344 -34.38 -51.06 51.13
C GLN A 344 -35.86 -51.44 50.99
N ASN A 345 -36.31 -51.81 49.78
CA ASN A 345 -37.72 -52.07 49.49
C ASN A 345 -38.04 -53.56 49.30
N GLN A 346 -37.34 -54.44 50.05
CA GLN A 346 -37.54 -55.90 49.94
C GLN A 346 -38.98 -56.35 50.25
N ASP A 347 -39.74 -55.54 50.97
CA ASP A 347 -41.12 -55.84 51.40
C ASP A 347 -42.19 -55.48 50.35
N LEU A 348 -41.82 -54.88 49.20
CA LEU A 348 -42.73 -54.42 48.15
C LEU A 348 -42.47 -55.15 46.82
N PRO A 349 -43.08 -56.33 46.58
CA PRO A 349 -42.72 -57.16 45.44
C PRO A 349 -43.03 -56.54 44.07
N GLU A 350 -44.11 -55.76 43.95
CA GLU A 350 -44.43 -55.04 42.71
C GLU A 350 -43.35 -54.01 42.38
N TYR A 351 -42.87 -53.25 43.38
CA TYR A 351 -41.79 -52.29 43.22
C TYR A 351 -40.47 -52.98 42.83
N LEU A 352 -40.12 -54.08 43.51
CA LEU A 352 -38.90 -54.84 43.22
C LEU A 352 -38.84 -55.36 41.78
N HIS A 353 -39.98 -55.78 41.21
CA HIS A 353 -40.02 -56.23 39.83
C HIS A 353 -39.58 -55.13 38.85
N HIS A 354 -40.18 -53.94 38.99
CA HIS A 354 -39.89 -52.81 38.12
C HIS A 354 -38.50 -52.21 38.36
N ALA A 355 -38.06 -52.12 39.62
CA ALA A 355 -36.73 -51.65 40.00
C ALA A 355 -35.62 -52.60 39.49
N LEU A 356 -35.83 -53.92 39.61
CA LEU A 356 -34.85 -54.91 39.13
C LEU A 356 -34.75 -54.90 37.60
N LYS A 357 -35.89 -54.72 36.91
CA LYS A 357 -35.92 -54.55 35.44
C LYS A 357 -35.10 -53.33 35.02
N ALA A 358 -35.30 -52.17 35.66
CA ALA A 358 -34.53 -50.95 35.40
C ALA A 358 -33.04 -51.11 35.71
N TYR A 359 -32.70 -51.76 36.83
CA TYR A 359 -31.32 -52.04 37.25
C TYR A 359 -30.56 -52.90 36.22
N LEU A 360 -31.19 -53.96 35.72
CA LEU A 360 -30.61 -54.81 34.70
C LEU A 360 -30.49 -54.10 33.34
N MET A 361 -31.46 -53.26 32.98
CA MET A 361 -31.41 -52.47 31.74
C MET A 361 -30.25 -51.46 31.74
N LEU A 362 -29.93 -50.86 32.88
CA LEU A 362 -28.79 -49.94 33.00
C LEU A 362 -27.44 -50.68 32.99
N SER A 363 -27.40 -51.92 33.50
CA SER A 363 -26.19 -52.75 33.50
C SER A 363 -25.92 -53.40 32.13
N LEU A 364 -26.97 -53.69 31.36
CA LEU A 364 -26.91 -54.36 30.05
C LEU A 364 -27.43 -53.42 28.94
N PRO A 365 -26.57 -52.56 28.36
CA PRO A 365 -26.98 -51.57 27.36
C PRO A 365 -27.63 -52.19 26.10
N GLU A 366 -27.32 -53.44 25.74
CA GLU A 366 -27.95 -54.15 24.61
C GLU A 366 -29.46 -54.36 24.78
N ARG A 367 -29.96 -54.36 26.02
CA ARG A 367 -31.39 -54.56 26.35
C ARG A 367 -32.02 -53.32 26.97
N LEU A 368 -31.36 -52.17 26.84
CA LEU A 368 -31.81 -50.92 27.40
C LEU A 368 -33.05 -50.39 26.66
N ASP A 369 -34.16 -50.30 27.37
CA ASP A 369 -35.28 -49.46 26.96
C ASP A 369 -35.10 -48.06 27.60
N LYS A 370 -34.65 -47.10 26.78
CA LYS A 370 -34.35 -45.73 27.22
C LYS A 370 -35.59 -45.07 27.82
N GLN A 371 -36.76 -45.26 27.21
CA GLN A 371 -37.99 -44.62 27.63
C GLN A 371 -38.49 -45.19 28.97
N TYR A 372 -38.38 -46.51 29.16
CA TYR A 372 -38.72 -47.16 30.43
C TYR A 372 -37.83 -46.67 31.58
N VAL A 373 -36.50 -46.70 31.40
CA VAL A 373 -35.55 -46.26 32.43
C VAL A 373 -35.71 -44.77 32.74
N GLU A 374 -35.91 -43.95 31.72
CA GLU A 374 -36.15 -42.52 31.88
C GLU A 374 -37.42 -42.24 32.70
N THR A 375 -38.52 -42.89 32.35
CA THR A 375 -39.81 -42.73 33.04
C THR A 375 -39.71 -43.16 34.50
N TRP A 376 -39.02 -44.27 34.76
CA TRP A 376 -38.81 -44.80 36.11
C TRP A 376 -38.00 -43.85 36.98
N LEU A 377 -36.80 -43.43 36.52
CA LEU A 377 -35.93 -42.53 37.29
C LEU A 377 -36.54 -41.15 37.50
N ARG A 378 -37.23 -40.59 36.49
CA ARG A 378 -37.94 -39.31 36.63
C ARG A 378 -39.06 -39.40 37.66
N ALA A 379 -39.84 -40.49 37.66
CA ALA A 379 -40.90 -40.70 38.65
C ALA A 379 -40.33 -40.84 40.06
N ASP A 380 -39.20 -41.54 40.19
CA ASP A 380 -38.49 -41.74 41.44
C ASP A 380 -37.96 -40.43 42.04
N TRP A 381 -37.27 -39.61 41.24
CA TRP A 381 -36.78 -38.29 41.67
C TRP A 381 -37.91 -37.29 41.92
N ARG A 382 -39.02 -37.37 41.17
CA ARG A 382 -40.21 -36.56 41.44
C ARG A 382 -40.73 -36.79 42.86
N ASN A 383 -40.71 -38.03 43.33
CA ASN A 383 -41.16 -38.39 44.66
C ASN A 383 -40.15 -38.04 45.75
N ARG A 384 -38.83 -38.27 45.52
CA ARG A 384 -37.79 -38.00 46.52
C ARG A 384 -37.45 -36.52 46.71
N HIS A 385 -37.55 -35.73 45.65
CA HIS A 385 -37.11 -34.32 45.64
C HIS A 385 -38.27 -33.37 45.35
N ALA A 386 -39.49 -33.71 45.76
CA ALA A 386 -40.71 -32.96 45.45
C ALA A 386 -40.64 -31.47 45.87
N ASP A 387 -39.83 -31.15 46.87
CA ASP A 387 -39.56 -29.82 47.42
C ASP A 387 -38.42 -29.06 46.69
N GLN A 388 -37.68 -29.71 45.78
CA GLN A 388 -36.44 -29.19 45.18
C GLN A 388 -36.49 -29.27 43.63
N PRO A 389 -37.29 -28.41 42.97
CA PRO A 389 -37.51 -28.46 41.52
C PRO A 389 -36.22 -28.22 40.71
N GLU A 390 -35.31 -27.37 41.18
CA GLU A 390 -34.04 -27.10 40.49
C GLU A 390 -33.14 -28.35 40.41
N LYS A 391 -33.09 -29.15 41.47
CA LYS A 391 -32.30 -30.40 41.46
C LYS A 391 -32.92 -31.46 40.57
N GLN A 392 -34.26 -31.55 40.56
CA GLN A 392 -34.97 -32.45 39.65
C GLN A 392 -34.67 -32.10 38.20
N GLU A 393 -34.73 -30.82 37.85
CA GLU A 393 -34.46 -30.36 36.50
C GLU A 393 -33.02 -30.67 36.09
N ALA A 394 -32.03 -30.39 36.96
CA ALA A 394 -30.64 -30.74 36.69
C ALA A 394 -30.46 -32.25 36.47
N LEU A 395 -30.96 -33.10 37.37
CA LEU A 395 -30.91 -34.57 37.25
C LEU A 395 -31.54 -35.05 35.94
N ASN A 396 -32.70 -34.49 35.57
CA ASN A 396 -33.39 -34.82 34.33
C ASN A 396 -32.60 -34.42 33.09
N GLN A 397 -31.96 -33.24 33.11
CA GLN A 397 -31.12 -32.78 32.01
C GLN A 397 -29.90 -33.69 31.81
N HIS A 398 -29.19 -34.03 32.88
CA HIS A 398 -28.06 -34.94 32.83
C HIS A 398 -28.47 -36.37 32.43
N LEU A 399 -29.61 -36.86 32.91
CA LEU A 399 -30.17 -38.15 32.47
C LEU A 399 -30.47 -38.16 30.98
N THR A 400 -31.10 -37.10 30.45
CA THR A 400 -31.39 -36.99 29.02
C THR A 400 -30.11 -37.01 28.20
N GLN A 401 -29.07 -36.29 28.64
CA GLN A 401 -27.76 -36.28 27.99
C GLN A 401 -27.08 -37.66 28.06
N LEU A 402 -27.11 -38.32 29.21
CA LEU A 402 -26.57 -39.67 29.36
C LEU A 402 -27.26 -40.66 28.42
N LEU A 403 -28.60 -40.69 28.41
CA LEU A 403 -29.40 -41.58 27.55
C LEU A 403 -29.20 -41.32 26.05
N ALA A 404 -28.77 -40.12 25.66
CA ALA A 404 -28.39 -39.81 24.28
C ALA A 404 -27.05 -40.44 23.86
N MET A 405 -26.22 -40.85 24.83
CA MET A 405 -24.91 -41.48 24.61
C MET A 405 -25.03 -43.01 24.61
N GLU A 406 -23.98 -43.68 24.15
CA GLU A 406 -23.78 -45.12 24.29
C GLU A 406 -22.70 -45.37 25.36
N TRP A 407 -22.93 -46.36 26.24
CA TRP A 407 -21.98 -46.71 27.29
C TRP A 407 -21.71 -48.22 27.33
N PRO A 408 -20.53 -48.65 27.81
CA PRO A 408 -20.20 -50.06 27.94
C PRO A 408 -21.05 -50.74 29.03
N ALA A 409 -21.18 -52.07 28.94
CA ALA A 409 -21.85 -52.85 29.97
C ALA A 409 -21.15 -52.69 31.33
N LEU A 410 -21.93 -52.47 32.37
CA LEU A 410 -21.45 -52.35 33.74
C LEU A 410 -21.55 -53.68 34.47
N ALA A 411 -20.64 -53.94 35.39
CA ALA A 411 -20.73 -55.08 36.27
C ALA A 411 -21.96 -54.92 37.18
N SER A 412 -22.95 -55.80 37.03
CA SER A 412 -24.08 -55.89 37.96
C SER A 412 -23.69 -56.67 39.20
N ASP A 413 -24.19 -56.28 40.37
CA ASP A 413 -24.07 -57.07 41.59
C ASP A 413 -24.91 -58.35 41.45
N THR A 414 -24.24 -59.46 41.12
CA THR A 414 -24.89 -60.76 40.91
C THR A 414 -25.54 -61.30 42.17
N GLU A 415 -25.02 -60.96 43.35
CA GLU A 415 -25.58 -61.40 44.62
C GLU A 415 -26.90 -60.69 44.88
N LEU A 416 -26.94 -59.37 44.72
CA LEU A 416 -28.14 -58.57 44.87
C LEU A 416 -29.24 -59.03 43.89
N VAL A 417 -28.89 -59.24 42.62
CA VAL A 417 -29.84 -59.70 41.59
C VAL A 417 -30.47 -61.05 41.98
N GLU A 418 -29.66 -62.01 42.46
CA GLU A 418 -30.18 -63.30 42.89
C GLU A 418 -30.99 -63.22 44.18
N GLN A 419 -30.60 -62.37 45.13
CA GLN A 419 -31.39 -62.12 46.34
C GLN A 419 -32.77 -61.54 45.99
N THR A 420 -32.84 -60.51 45.15
CA THR A 420 -34.12 -59.93 44.70
C THR A 420 -34.96 -60.95 43.92
N ARG A 421 -34.34 -61.76 43.05
CA ARG A 421 -35.04 -62.84 42.33
C ARG A 421 -35.66 -63.87 43.27
N ARG A 422 -35.00 -64.21 44.38
CA ARG A 422 -35.55 -65.13 45.39
C ARG A 422 -36.80 -64.56 46.05
N VAL A 423 -36.79 -63.28 46.44
CA VAL A 423 -37.96 -62.60 46.99
C VAL A 423 -39.12 -62.59 45.98
N LEU A 424 -38.84 -62.23 44.73
CA LEU A 424 -39.86 -62.22 43.67
C LEU A 424 -40.45 -63.62 43.39
N ARG A 425 -39.67 -64.69 43.48
CA ARG A 425 -40.14 -66.08 43.32
C ARG A 425 -41.08 -66.55 44.43
N GLN A 426 -41.09 -65.89 45.59
CA GLN A 426 -42.02 -66.20 46.69
C GLN A 426 -43.42 -65.61 46.45
N VAL A 427 -43.57 -64.72 45.47
CA VAL A 427 -44.87 -64.15 45.07
C VAL A 427 -45.66 -65.17 44.23
N PRO A 428 -46.96 -65.40 44.51
CA PRO A 428 -47.79 -66.30 43.72
C PRO A 428 -47.83 -65.94 42.22
N LEU A 429 -47.74 -66.96 41.36
CA LEU A 429 -47.70 -66.82 39.89
C LEU A 429 -48.87 -65.98 39.32
N ALA A 430 -50.05 -66.05 39.93
CA ALA A 430 -51.22 -65.27 39.53
C ALA A 430 -51.01 -63.75 39.65
N GLN A 431 -50.31 -63.29 40.70
CA GLN A 431 -50.00 -61.87 40.92
C GLN A 431 -48.90 -61.40 39.96
N GLN A 432 -47.91 -62.26 39.65
CA GLN A 432 -46.88 -61.96 38.66
C GLN A 432 -47.46 -61.80 37.24
N ILE A 433 -48.39 -62.68 36.85
CA ILE A 433 -49.08 -62.59 35.55
C ILE A 433 -49.93 -61.32 35.48
N TYR A 434 -50.64 -60.97 36.55
CA TYR A 434 -51.43 -59.73 36.63
C TYR A 434 -50.55 -58.48 36.46
N ALA A 435 -49.42 -58.39 37.17
CA ALA A 435 -48.47 -57.29 37.02
C ALA A 435 -47.91 -57.18 35.59
N SER A 436 -47.60 -58.33 34.95
CA SER A 436 -47.11 -58.35 33.56
C SER A 436 -48.17 -57.92 32.52
N LEU A 437 -49.45 -58.20 32.79
CA LEU A 437 -50.56 -57.77 31.93
C LEU A 437 -50.84 -56.28 32.11
N GLN A 438 -50.68 -55.75 33.32
CA GLN A 438 -50.79 -54.32 33.61
C GLN A 438 -49.66 -53.51 32.95
N ASP A 439 -48.44 -54.05 32.88
CA ASP A 439 -47.28 -53.43 32.20
C ASP A 439 -47.47 -53.37 30.67
N LYS A 440 -48.17 -54.34 30.07
CA LYS A 440 -48.50 -54.33 28.63
C LYS A 440 -49.67 -53.41 28.25
N ALA A 441 -50.46 -52.97 29.23
CA ALA A 441 -51.64 -52.15 29.04
C ALA A 441 -51.38 -50.65 29.26
N ARG A 442 -50.22 -50.28 29.80
CA ARG A 442 -49.70 -48.91 29.91
C ARG A 442 -48.70 -48.65 28.79
#